data_AF-A0A6P8B0S3-F1
#
_entry.id   AF-A0A6P8B0S3-F1
#
_cell.length_a   1.000
_cell.length_b   1.000
_cell.length_c   1.000
_cell.angle_alpha   90.00
_cell.angle_beta   90.00
_cell.angle_gamma   90.00
#
_symmetry.space_group_name_H-M   'P 1'
#
loop_
_entity.id
_entity.type
_entity.pdbx_description
1 polymer ?
#
loop_
_entity_poly.entity_id
_entity_poly.type
_entity_poly.pdbx_seq_one_letter_code
_entity_poly.pdbx_strand_id
1 'polypeptide(L)'
;MASSPKSVPVEGGNDSNPPDAWKKLTTEVDKQNGPKNGGKQQRKPQKHQQQQQQSQRWNRKRKEPSPVPEGVAQFNLSKRERAKLRRKGLLTVVEGTHDDVLAHDLKDLMARLTLGDVARDGEQAAPGAAETVTESQNAEGAKAPALPEPGTEIEVKVLELSSTGDGLAVQEGSNQIYVLSFVVPGDVAKVKVFRHEKTHSAVDLVSIVTPSPQRDDKRVICPHFSRCAGCQFQPMSYEDQLAHKRKVVEKAFKNFSDLPPELIPAAGETIGSPLQYGYRTKLTPHFGMPPGARRKHGPPVRHQEVPPIGFMLKGRKTVLDIEDCPIGTEVVNKGMKRERAIVASKFDTYSNGATILLRESTERFYKKEVSEVPIPTSIGDDQVRVETDDYVDIKSCVSEGSQLATEYVDNFVFKNKASSFFQNNNSILPSLTNYVRENAISYDNSEGKPSIVNLIDAYCGSGLFSITCAPLFMSDQVNGRTIGIDIDGQAIQRAGLNAKLNDYPDGKCEFIEADAPKLFQKLKGFNPDETAVVIDPPRKGCDISFLTQLLVFKPQRLVYVSCNVHTQARDVGILVRGYVDGQPAPVGGARYKIESVRGFDLFPQTSHVEGVAVLTRVDDGVDAPMST
;
A
#
# COMPACT_ATOMS: atom_id res chain seq x y z
N MET A 1 50.44 4.80 -53.45
CA MET A 1 50.74 6.19 -53.82
C MET A 1 50.04 7.07 -52.79
N ALA A 2 50.79 7.51 -51.77
CA ALA A 2 51.10 8.93 -51.50
C ALA A 2 49.84 9.71 -51.07
N SER A 3 49.74 10.38 -49.92
CA SER A 3 50.75 10.91 -49.00
C SER A 3 50.03 11.54 -47.79
N SER A 4 50.64 11.47 -46.60
CA SER A 4 50.33 12.35 -45.45
C SER A 4 50.61 13.83 -45.79
N PRO A 5 50.14 14.80 -44.97
CA PRO A 5 50.94 15.33 -43.84
C PRO A 5 50.12 15.58 -42.56
N LYS A 6 50.59 15.23 -41.35
CA LYS A 6 51.50 15.97 -40.41
C LYS A 6 50.88 17.19 -39.71
N SER A 7 50.62 17.02 -38.39
CA SER A 7 51.12 17.77 -37.21
C SER A 7 51.63 19.22 -37.40
N VAL A 8 51.50 20.21 -36.48
CA VAL A 8 51.86 20.28 -35.04
C VAL A 8 51.18 21.56 -34.39
N PRO A 9 51.57 22.11 -33.20
CA PRO A 9 50.76 22.32 -31.98
C PRO A 9 50.42 23.81 -31.71
N VAL A 10 49.95 24.18 -30.49
CA VAL A 10 50.47 25.30 -29.66
C VAL A 10 49.59 25.52 -28.41
N GLU A 11 50.26 25.73 -27.28
CA GLU A 11 49.77 26.09 -25.95
C GLU A 11 49.28 27.55 -25.86
N GLY A 12 48.46 27.85 -24.84
CA GLY A 12 48.58 29.11 -24.09
C GLY A 12 47.34 30.00 -23.95
N GLY A 13 46.87 30.17 -22.70
CA GLY A 13 46.75 31.50 -22.09
C GLY A 13 45.45 32.31 -22.21
N ASN A 14 44.65 32.27 -21.14
CA ASN A 14 43.91 33.33 -20.42
C ASN A 14 42.93 34.33 -21.08
N ASP A 15 41.86 34.53 -20.30
CA ASP A 15 41.03 35.71 -20.05
C ASP A 15 40.12 36.27 -21.16
N SER A 16 38.81 36.05 -20.97
CA SER A 16 37.77 37.09 -21.13
C SER A 16 36.41 36.60 -20.59
N ASN A 17 35.92 37.29 -19.55
CA ASN A 17 34.49 37.45 -19.21
C ASN A 17 33.82 38.36 -20.28
N PRO A 18 32.48 38.61 -20.38
CA PRO A 18 31.30 38.28 -19.54
C PRO A 18 30.09 37.80 -20.45
N PRO A 19 28.75 37.89 -20.14
CA PRO A 19 28.06 38.52 -19.00
C PRO A 19 26.84 37.81 -18.36
N ASP A 20 26.49 38.40 -17.21
CA ASP A 20 25.32 38.25 -16.34
C ASP A 20 23.96 38.18 -17.05
N ALA A 21 23.20 37.14 -16.72
CA ALA A 21 21.78 37.21 -16.39
C ALA A 21 21.42 35.97 -15.56
N TRP A 22 20.42 36.08 -14.67
CA TRP A 22 19.83 35.00 -13.85
C TRP A 22 20.46 34.71 -12.47
N LYS A 23 20.52 35.73 -11.61
CA LYS A 23 20.39 35.55 -10.14
C LYS A 23 19.58 36.68 -9.51
N LYS A 24 18.25 36.58 -9.55
CA LYS A 24 17.34 37.27 -8.60
C LYS A 24 16.06 36.45 -8.45
N LEU A 25 15.93 35.75 -7.32
CA LEU A 25 14.68 35.46 -6.58
C LEU A 25 14.98 34.39 -5.51
N THR A 26 15.48 34.81 -4.36
CA THR A 26 15.29 34.16 -3.04
C THR A 26 16.07 34.96 -2.00
N THR A 27 15.40 35.90 -1.34
CA THR A 27 15.59 36.30 0.08
C THR A 27 14.82 37.58 0.33
N GLU A 28 13.66 37.48 0.99
CA GLU A 28 13.08 38.60 1.74
C GLU A 28 11.99 38.09 2.70
N VAL A 29 12.41 37.65 3.89
CA VAL A 29 11.63 37.78 5.12
C VAL A 29 12.65 38.17 6.19
N ASP A 30 12.70 39.47 6.49
CA ASP A 30 12.90 40.02 7.83
C ASP A 30 13.21 41.52 7.71
N LYS A 31 12.23 42.35 8.12
CA LYS A 31 12.38 43.68 8.77
C LYS A 31 11.10 44.49 8.61
N GLN A 32 10.18 44.36 9.57
CA GLN A 32 9.35 45.48 9.99
C GLN A 32 9.10 45.36 11.50
N ASN A 33 9.78 46.20 12.29
CA ASN A 33 9.15 47.04 13.31
C ASN A 33 10.20 47.91 14.01
N GLY A 34 10.02 49.23 13.89
CA GLY A 34 10.82 50.28 14.54
C GLY A 34 10.41 50.57 15.99
N PRO A 35 11.10 51.50 16.67
CA PRO A 35 11.20 51.55 18.11
C PRO A 35 10.16 52.47 18.77
N LYS A 36 9.79 52.17 20.03
CA LYS A 36 9.14 53.15 20.92
C LYS A 36 9.82 53.19 22.28
N ASN A 37 10.16 54.43 22.66
CA ASN A 37 10.80 54.86 23.89
C ASN A 37 9.94 54.68 25.15
N GLY A 38 10.62 54.36 26.26
CA GLY A 38 10.61 55.18 27.49
C GLY A 38 9.43 55.07 28.46
N GLY A 39 9.71 54.53 29.65
CA GLY A 39 8.83 54.70 30.83
C GLY A 39 9.21 53.82 32.02
N LYS A 40 10.21 54.23 32.80
CA LYS A 40 10.58 53.64 34.09
C LYS A 40 9.45 53.84 35.11
N GLN A 41 9.14 52.84 35.91
CA GLN A 41 8.95 53.03 37.36
C GLN A 41 9.23 51.75 38.15
N GLN A 42 10.02 51.94 39.22
CA GLN A 42 10.55 50.94 40.14
C GLN A 42 9.48 50.46 41.13
N ARG A 43 9.57 49.20 41.58
CA ARG A 43 9.74 48.81 43.00
C ARG A 43 9.93 47.28 43.13
N LYS A 44 11.05 46.88 43.75
CA LYS A 44 11.38 45.53 44.28
C LYS A 44 10.75 45.36 45.70
N PRO A 45 11.04 44.29 46.47
CA PRO A 45 10.67 42.85 46.33
C PRO A 45 10.15 42.27 47.68
N GLN A 46 9.79 40.97 47.78
CA GLN A 46 10.27 40.04 48.86
C GLN A 46 9.49 38.72 49.04
N LYS A 47 10.28 37.69 49.44
CA LYS A 47 10.01 36.39 50.10
C LYS A 47 9.66 35.20 49.19
N HIS A 48 10.66 34.43 48.76
CA HIS A 48 11.25 33.22 49.41
C HIS A 48 10.22 32.11 49.68
N GLN A 49 10.24 31.00 48.92
CA GLN A 49 11.04 29.78 49.19
C GLN A 49 10.69 29.10 50.53
N GLN A 50 9.94 28.01 50.41
CA GLN A 50 9.88 26.77 51.21
C GLN A 50 8.50 26.16 50.84
N GLN A 51 8.29 24.90 50.49
CA GLN A 51 9.02 23.66 50.71
C GLN A 51 8.49 22.66 49.68
N GLN A 52 9.40 21.98 48.96
CA GLN A 52 9.14 20.62 48.52
C GLN A 52 9.26 19.69 49.74
N GLN A 53 8.54 18.57 49.67
CA GLN A 53 8.60 17.39 50.56
C GLN A 53 7.78 17.47 51.84
N GLN A 54 6.57 16.90 51.79
CA GLN A 54 6.15 15.77 52.63
C GLN A 54 4.66 15.48 52.38
N SER A 55 4.39 14.30 51.81
CA SER A 55 3.33 13.36 52.21
C SER A 55 2.87 12.54 51.00
N GLN A 56 3.68 11.54 50.67
CA GLN A 56 3.13 10.28 50.18
C GLN A 56 2.23 9.69 51.27
N ARG A 57 1.25 8.89 50.82
CA ARG A 57 0.47 7.89 51.59
C ARG A 57 -0.83 8.42 52.20
N TRP A 58 -1.94 8.17 51.49
CA TRP A 58 -3.23 7.60 51.95
C TRP A 58 -4.37 8.02 51.00
N ASN A 59 -4.75 7.15 50.06
CA ASN A 59 -6.00 6.37 50.15
C ASN A 59 -6.35 5.69 48.82
N ARG A 60 -6.25 4.36 48.86
CA ARG A 60 -6.97 3.41 48.01
C ARG A 60 -8.48 3.66 48.24
N LYS A 61 -9.18 4.24 47.26
CA LYS A 61 -10.60 3.98 47.07
C LYS A 61 -10.85 3.63 45.61
N ARG A 62 -11.45 2.45 45.40
CA ARG A 62 -11.99 1.98 44.13
C ARG A 62 -12.85 3.11 43.55
N LYS A 63 -12.41 3.70 42.44
CA LYS A 63 -13.31 4.47 41.57
C LYS A 63 -14.02 3.45 40.69
N GLU A 64 -15.34 3.37 40.86
CA GLU A 64 -16.24 2.82 39.86
C GLU A 64 -15.93 3.41 38.47
N PRO A 65 -16.13 2.65 37.38
CA PRO A 65 -15.86 3.17 36.05
C PRO A 65 -16.76 4.38 35.78
N SER A 66 -16.16 5.55 35.59
CA SER A 66 -16.86 6.73 35.10
C SER A 66 -17.56 6.40 33.78
N PRO A 67 -18.82 6.83 33.58
CA PRO A 67 -19.46 6.70 32.28
C PRO A 67 -18.64 7.45 31.23
N VAL A 68 -18.50 6.83 30.07
CA VAL A 68 -17.78 7.38 28.92
C VAL A 68 -18.43 8.72 28.54
N PRO A 69 -17.69 9.82 28.36
CA PRO A 69 -18.27 11.06 27.87
C PRO A 69 -18.75 10.84 26.43
N GLU A 70 -20.02 11.12 26.16
CA GLU A 70 -20.53 11.26 24.80
C GLU A 70 -19.69 12.31 24.05
N GLY A 71 -19.22 11.96 22.85
CA GLY A 71 -18.61 12.92 21.93
C GLY A 71 -17.08 13.01 21.91
N VAL A 72 -16.32 12.12 22.56
CA VAL A 72 -14.86 12.04 22.33
C VAL A 72 -14.61 11.19 21.08
N ALA A 73 -14.24 11.84 19.97
CA ALA A 73 -13.84 11.19 18.73
C ALA A 73 -12.85 10.05 19.00
N GLN A 74 -13.25 8.82 18.67
CA GLN A 74 -12.56 7.56 18.96
C GLN A 74 -11.17 7.42 18.28
N PHE A 75 -10.66 8.47 17.64
CA PHE A 75 -9.57 8.40 16.67
C PHE A 75 -8.22 8.94 17.17
N ASN A 76 -8.18 9.69 18.27
CA ASN A 76 -6.92 10.14 18.91
C ASN A 76 -6.32 9.11 19.89
N LEU A 77 -6.79 7.86 19.83
CA LEU A 77 -6.31 6.80 20.72
C LEU A 77 -4.95 6.28 20.26
N SER A 78 -3.98 6.28 21.17
CA SER A 78 -2.70 5.60 20.99
C SER A 78 -2.91 4.10 20.75
N LYS A 79 -1.91 3.42 20.13
CA LYS A 79 -1.92 1.96 19.92
C LYS A 79 -2.28 1.18 21.20
N ARG A 80 -1.84 1.68 22.36
CA ARG A 80 -2.10 1.06 23.66
C ARG A 80 -3.54 1.22 24.13
N GLU A 81 -4.17 2.36 23.85
CA GLU A 81 -5.57 2.62 24.19
C GLU A 81 -6.52 1.83 23.30
N ARG A 82 -6.22 1.74 21.99
CA ARG A 82 -6.99 0.90 21.05
C ARG A 82 -6.94 -0.58 21.43
N ALA A 83 -5.75 -1.10 21.75
CA ALA A 83 -5.61 -2.48 22.24
C ALA A 83 -6.40 -2.75 23.52
N LYS A 84 -6.51 -1.73 24.40
CA LYS A 84 -7.30 -1.82 25.64
C LYS A 84 -8.81 -1.79 25.36
N LEU A 85 -9.27 -1.03 24.37
CA LEU A 85 -10.69 -1.01 23.97
C LEU A 85 -11.10 -2.29 23.22
N ARG A 86 -10.24 -2.81 22.34
CA ARG A 86 -10.42 -4.14 21.70
C ARG A 86 -10.56 -5.25 22.74
N ARG A 87 -9.69 -5.29 23.77
CA ARG A 87 -9.79 -6.25 24.89
C ARG A 87 -11.08 -6.14 25.71
N LYS A 88 -11.75 -4.98 25.66
CA LYS A 88 -13.02 -4.74 26.34
C LYS A 88 -14.24 -4.94 25.45
N GLY A 89 -14.06 -5.32 24.18
CA GLY A 89 -15.16 -5.43 23.20
C GLY A 89 -15.78 -4.10 22.79
N LEU A 90 -15.11 -2.97 23.06
CA LEU A 90 -15.62 -1.61 22.83
C LEU A 90 -15.10 -0.99 21.53
N LEU A 91 -14.35 -1.75 20.75
CA LEU A 91 -13.89 -1.36 19.41
C LEU A 91 -14.29 -2.50 18.46
N THR A 92 -15.28 -2.27 17.61
CA THR A 92 -15.82 -3.25 16.65
C THR A 92 -15.22 -3.10 15.26
N VAL A 93 -14.54 -1.97 14.97
CA VAL A 93 -13.95 -1.71 13.67
C VAL A 93 -12.78 -2.66 13.43
N VAL A 94 -12.96 -3.60 12.51
CA VAL A 94 -11.89 -4.47 12.03
C VAL A 94 -10.96 -3.61 11.16
N GLU A 95 -9.72 -3.41 11.61
CA GLU A 95 -8.75 -2.52 10.96
C GLU A 95 -8.12 -3.15 9.69
N GLY A 96 -8.54 -4.37 9.30
CA GLY A 96 -7.98 -5.09 8.16
C GLY A 96 -6.47 -5.33 8.28
N THR A 97 -5.98 -5.52 9.52
CA THR A 97 -4.56 -5.76 9.77
C THR A 97 -4.16 -7.16 9.33
N HIS A 98 -2.86 -7.40 9.11
CA HIS A 98 -2.33 -8.71 8.77
C HIS A 98 -2.82 -9.83 9.72
N ASP A 99 -2.82 -9.56 11.03
CA ASP A 99 -3.27 -10.52 12.04
C ASP A 99 -4.78 -10.74 12.00
N ASP A 100 -5.57 -9.69 11.72
CA ASP A 100 -7.02 -9.81 11.58
C ASP A 100 -7.37 -10.66 10.35
N VAL A 101 -6.71 -10.41 9.22
CA VAL A 101 -6.89 -11.17 7.96
C VAL A 101 -6.55 -12.64 8.16
N LEU A 102 -5.36 -12.92 8.72
CA LEU A 102 -4.94 -14.29 9.01
C LEU A 102 -5.91 -14.99 9.98
N ALA A 103 -6.45 -14.28 10.97
CA ALA A 103 -7.40 -14.87 11.92
C ALA A 103 -8.70 -15.34 11.25
N HIS A 104 -9.21 -14.62 10.24
CA HIS A 104 -10.36 -15.07 9.45
C HIS A 104 -10.05 -16.32 8.64
N ASP A 105 -8.90 -16.37 7.96
CA ASP A 105 -8.49 -17.56 7.21
C ASP A 105 -8.31 -18.78 8.11
N LEU A 106 -7.68 -18.60 9.28
CA LEU A 106 -7.50 -19.67 10.27
C LEU A 106 -8.85 -20.17 10.78
N LYS A 107 -9.80 -19.28 11.06
CA LYS A 107 -11.14 -19.64 11.50
C LYS A 107 -11.89 -20.43 10.43
N ASP A 108 -11.85 -19.97 9.18
CA ASP A 108 -12.49 -20.64 8.05
C ASP A 108 -11.89 -22.04 7.80
N LEU A 109 -10.56 -22.17 7.89
CA LEU A 109 -9.91 -23.48 7.76
C LEU A 109 -10.24 -24.40 8.94
N MET A 110 -10.15 -23.91 10.17
CA MET A 110 -10.44 -24.70 11.37
C MET A 110 -11.89 -25.22 11.35
N ALA A 111 -12.86 -24.40 10.95
CA ALA A 111 -14.25 -24.82 10.79
C ALA A 111 -14.41 -25.96 9.78
N ARG A 112 -13.70 -25.90 8.63
CA ARG A 112 -13.71 -26.97 7.62
C ARG A 112 -13.07 -28.27 8.11
N LEU A 113 -11.97 -28.17 8.87
CA LEU A 113 -11.31 -29.35 9.45
C LEU A 113 -12.22 -30.03 10.48
N THR A 114 -12.85 -29.25 11.38
CA THR A 114 -13.79 -29.80 12.37
C THR A 114 -14.99 -30.47 11.72
N LEU A 115 -15.57 -29.89 10.65
CA LEU A 115 -16.66 -30.53 9.91
C LEU A 115 -16.22 -31.82 9.20
N GLY A 116 -15.00 -31.84 8.66
CA GLY A 116 -14.42 -33.01 8.01
C GLY A 116 -14.21 -34.19 8.96
N ASP A 117 -13.80 -33.93 10.19
CA ASP A 117 -13.65 -34.97 11.22
C ASP A 117 -15.02 -35.54 11.63
N VAL A 118 -16.03 -34.68 11.82
CA VAL A 118 -17.41 -35.14 12.12
C VAL A 118 -17.96 -36.04 11.01
N ALA A 119 -17.67 -35.72 9.74
CA ALA A 119 -18.09 -36.56 8.61
C ALA A 119 -17.38 -37.93 8.60
N ARG A 120 -16.08 -37.97 8.90
CA ARG A 120 -15.29 -39.22 8.98
C ARG A 120 -15.73 -40.11 10.15
N ASP A 121 -16.04 -39.52 11.29
CA ASP A 121 -16.57 -40.23 12.45
C ASP A 121 -17.99 -40.76 12.18
N GLY A 122 -18.79 -40.03 11.39
CA GLY A 122 -20.12 -40.44 10.96
C GLY A 122 -20.15 -41.57 9.91
N GLU A 123 -19.19 -41.61 8.98
CA GLU A 123 -19.07 -42.70 7.98
C GLU A 123 -18.50 -44.00 8.57
N GLN A 124 -17.78 -43.95 9.70
CA GLN A 124 -17.32 -45.14 10.43
C GLN A 124 -18.40 -45.74 11.35
N ALA A 125 -19.55 -45.08 11.51
CA ALA A 125 -20.71 -45.62 12.21
C ALA A 125 -21.63 -46.38 11.24
N ALA A 126 -21.60 -47.72 11.29
CA ALA A 126 -22.50 -48.56 10.51
C ALA A 126 -23.99 -48.27 10.83
N PRO A 127 -24.92 -48.38 9.85
CA PRO A 127 -26.33 -48.14 10.09
C PRO A 127 -26.97 -49.34 10.81
N GLY A 128 -27.25 -49.19 12.10
CA GLY A 128 -27.94 -50.22 12.87
C GLY A 128 -28.54 -49.67 14.16
N ALA A 129 -29.88 -49.75 14.23
CA ALA A 129 -30.75 -49.53 15.38
C ALA A 129 -30.91 -48.08 15.90
N ALA A 130 -32.08 -47.52 15.57
CA ALA A 130 -32.69 -46.43 16.32
C ALA A 130 -33.06 -46.93 17.71
N GLU A 131 -32.52 -46.30 18.76
CA GLU A 131 -33.13 -46.32 20.08
C GLU A 131 -32.67 -45.10 20.92
N THR A 132 -33.68 -44.32 21.33
CA THR A 132 -33.77 -43.43 22.50
C THR A 132 -32.48 -42.87 23.12
N VAL A 133 -32.28 -41.57 22.91
CA VAL A 133 -31.34 -40.74 23.69
C VAL A 133 -31.90 -40.53 25.10
N THR A 134 -31.42 -41.30 26.07
CA THR A 134 -31.43 -40.92 27.49
C THR A 134 -30.04 -40.48 27.89
N GLU A 135 -29.97 -39.32 28.54
CA GLU A 135 -28.75 -38.77 29.14
C GLU A 135 -28.03 -39.82 29.99
N SER A 136 -26.81 -40.18 29.57
CA SER A 136 -25.84 -40.82 30.45
C SER A 136 -24.45 -40.24 30.20
N GLN A 137 -23.91 -39.76 31.30
CA GLN A 137 -22.59 -39.20 31.50
C GLN A 137 -21.46 -40.20 31.15
N ASN A 138 -20.27 -39.63 30.93
CA ASN A 138 -18.96 -40.26 30.72
C ASN A 138 -18.56 -40.56 29.26
N ALA A 139 -18.05 -39.52 28.59
CA ALA A 139 -16.92 -39.68 27.69
C ALA A 139 -15.68 -39.07 28.37
N GLU A 140 -14.78 -39.93 28.84
CA GLU A 140 -13.43 -39.55 29.25
C GLU A 140 -12.76 -38.81 28.09
N GLY A 141 -12.32 -37.58 28.35
CA GLY A 141 -11.73 -36.71 27.34
C GLY A 141 -10.49 -37.33 26.72
N ALA A 142 -10.58 -37.69 25.44
CA ALA A 142 -9.42 -37.87 24.59
C ALA A 142 -8.59 -36.57 24.66
N LYS A 143 -7.47 -36.65 25.36
CA LYS A 143 -6.54 -35.53 25.55
C LYS A 143 -6.08 -35.11 24.16
N ALA A 144 -6.39 -33.88 23.76
CA ALA A 144 -5.89 -33.34 22.49
C ALA A 144 -4.39 -33.63 22.38
N PRO A 145 -3.89 -34.14 21.23
CA PRO A 145 -2.50 -34.51 21.09
C PRO A 145 -1.61 -33.33 21.49
N ALA A 146 -0.60 -33.61 22.32
CA ALA A 146 0.31 -32.59 22.81
C ALA A 146 1.01 -31.93 21.62
N LEU A 147 1.04 -30.59 21.62
CA LEU A 147 1.71 -29.83 20.58
C LEU A 147 3.22 -30.16 20.58
N PRO A 148 3.86 -30.30 19.40
CA PRO A 148 5.29 -30.57 19.32
C PRO A 148 6.11 -29.46 19.98
N GLU A 149 7.21 -29.80 20.65
CA GLU A 149 8.04 -28.80 21.31
C GLU A 149 8.66 -27.80 20.30
N PRO A 150 8.78 -26.51 20.65
CA PRO A 150 9.53 -25.56 19.85
C PRO A 150 10.96 -26.04 19.60
N GLY A 151 11.37 -26.05 18.33
CA GLY A 151 12.64 -26.57 17.86
C GLY A 151 12.55 -27.95 17.21
N THR A 152 11.45 -28.69 17.41
CA THR A 152 11.22 -29.98 16.76
C THR A 152 10.95 -29.82 15.26
N GLU A 153 11.48 -30.74 14.46
CA GLU A 153 11.18 -30.86 13.04
C GLU A 153 10.04 -31.87 12.82
N ILE A 154 9.01 -31.46 12.10
CA ILE A 154 7.84 -32.28 11.78
C ILE A 154 7.51 -32.17 10.29
N GLU A 155 6.71 -33.10 9.78
CA GLU A 155 6.13 -33.01 8.43
C GLU A 155 4.69 -32.49 8.50
N VAL A 156 4.37 -31.56 7.63
CA VAL A 156 3.04 -30.96 7.50
C VAL A 156 2.63 -30.89 6.04
N LYS A 157 1.34 -31.08 5.78
CA LYS A 157 0.74 -30.93 4.44
C LYS A 157 0.09 -29.56 4.31
N VAL A 158 0.49 -28.79 3.31
CA VAL A 158 -0.05 -27.47 3.00
C VAL A 158 -1.41 -27.64 2.33
N LEU A 159 -2.45 -27.07 2.93
CA LEU A 159 -3.83 -27.21 2.43
C LEU A 159 -4.23 -26.05 1.53
N GLU A 160 -3.89 -24.82 1.92
CA GLU A 160 -4.15 -23.62 1.13
C GLU A 160 -3.20 -22.49 1.49
N LEU A 161 -3.21 -21.43 0.68
CA LEU A 161 -2.60 -20.14 1.02
C LEU A 161 -3.63 -19.25 1.73
N SER A 162 -3.20 -18.60 2.80
CA SER A 162 -3.91 -17.50 3.44
C SER A 162 -3.93 -16.26 2.55
N SER A 163 -4.84 -15.32 2.83
CA SER A 163 -4.91 -14.02 2.18
C SER A 163 -3.67 -13.14 2.42
N THR A 164 -2.81 -13.49 3.39
CA THR A 164 -1.52 -12.82 3.60
C THR A 164 -0.38 -13.43 2.77
N GLY A 165 -0.63 -14.56 2.09
CA GLY A 165 0.32 -15.27 1.23
C GLY A 165 1.19 -16.30 1.96
N ASP A 166 0.91 -16.59 3.23
CA ASP A 166 1.55 -17.70 3.95
C ASP A 166 0.70 -18.98 3.78
N GLY A 167 1.36 -20.14 3.72
CA GLY A 167 0.70 -21.43 3.70
C GLY A 167 0.05 -21.77 5.03
N LEU A 168 -1.10 -22.43 4.95
CA LEU A 168 -1.81 -23.02 6.07
C LEU A 168 -1.72 -24.54 5.94
N ALA A 169 -1.00 -25.16 6.86
CA ALA A 169 -0.70 -26.58 6.82
C ALA A 169 -1.21 -27.30 8.07
N VAL A 170 -1.41 -28.60 7.95
CA VAL A 170 -1.78 -29.48 9.06
C VAL A 170 -0.85 -30.69 9.10
N GLN A 171 -0.66 -31.24 10.30
CA GLN A 171 -0.05 -32.54 10.46
C GLN A 171 -1.13 -33.62 10.33
N GLU A 172 -0.78 -34.78 9.77
CA GLU A 172 -1.71 -35.91 9.70
C GLU A 172 -2.23 -36.29 11.10
N GLY A 173 -3.55 -36.48 11.23
CA GLY A 173 -4.21 -36.78 12.50
C GLY A 173 -4.30 -35.60 13.49
N SER A 174 -4.03 -34.36 13.06
CA SER A 174 -4.10 -33.17 13.92
C SER A 174 -4.88 -32.03 13.28
N ASN A 175 -5.68 -31.33 14.09
CA ASN A 175 -6.37 -30.09 13.72
C ASN A 175 -5.53 -28.83 14.00
N GLN A 176 -4.29 -28.99 14.47
CA GLN A 176 -3.41 -27.86 14.66
C GLN A 176 -2.99 -27.28 13.30
N ILE A 177 -3.26 -25.99 13.10
CA ILE A 177 -2.83 -25.26 11.91
C ILE A 177 -1.41 -24.72 12.13
N TYR A 178 -0.55 -24.97 11.15
CA TYR A 178 0.82 -24.46 11.06
C TYR A 178 0.90 -23.41 9.95
N VAL A 179 1.45 -22.24 10.26
CA VAL A 179 1.63 -21.11 9.34
C VAL A 179 3.10 -21.03 8.94
N LEU A 180 3.37 -21.06 7.64
CA LEU A 180 4.72 -21.10 7.07
C LEU A 180 4.79 -20.39 5.72
N SER A 181 5.97 -19.93 5.34
CA SER A 181 6.19 -19.20 4.09
C SER A 181 6.91 -20.05 3.04
N PHE A 182 6.88 -19.61 1.78
CA PHE A 182 7.62 -20.20 0.65
C PHE A 182 7.16 -21.61 0.24
N VAL A 183 5.88 -21.88 0.45
CA VAL A 183 5.22 -23.14 0.10
C VAL A 183 4.04 -22.90 -0.82
N VAL A 184 3.58 -23.95 -1.49
CA VAL A 184 2.43 -23.95 -2.40
C VAL A 184 1.38 -24.96 -1.88
N PRO A 185 0.06 -24.73 -2.07
CA PRO A 185 -0.96 -25.70 -1.69
C PRO A 185 -0.69 -27.08 -2.29
N GLY A 186 -0.75 -28.12 -1.47
CA GLY A 186 -0.40 -29.50 -1.84
C GLY A 186 1.02 -29.93 -1.48
N ASP A 187 1.92 -29.00 -1.13
CA ASP A 187 3.27 -29.35 -0.67
C ASP A 187 3.19 -30.18 0.62
N VAL A 188 4.01 -31.22 0.72
CA VAL A 188 4.39 -31.83 2.00
C VAL A 188 5.75 -31.24 2.38
N ALA A 189 5.80 -30.51 3.49
CA ALA A 189 6.96 -29.76 3.93
C ALA A 189 7.48 -30.28 5.26
N LYS A 190 8.81 -30.40 5.35
CA LYS A 190 9.49 -30.55 6.63
C LYS A 190 9.70 -29.16 7.22
N VAL A 191 9.23 -28.97 8.45
CA VAL A 191 9.18 -27.67 9.10
C VAL A 191 9.74 -27.75 10.51
N LYS A 192 10.30 -26.64 11.00
CA LYS A 192 10.78 -26.51 12.36
C LYS A 192 9.83 -25.64 13.16
N VAL A 193 9.27 -26.18 14.25
CA VAL A 193 8.35 -25.44 15.11
C VAL A 193 9.08 -24.29 15.78
N PHE A 194 8.59 -23.06 15.62
CA PHE A 194 9.21 -21.88 16.22
C PHE A 194 8.47 -21.43 17.48
N ARG A 195 7.13 -21.28 17.39
CA ARG A 195 6.29 -20.90 18.53
C ARG A 195 4.84 -21.31 18.31
N HIS A 196 4.11 -21.51 19.41
CA HIS A 196 2.67 -21.67 19.40
C HIS A 196 1.98 -20.36 19.75
N GLU A 197 1.02 -19.98 18.91
CA GLU A 197 0.05 -18.94 19.18
C GLU A 197 -1.26 -19.59 19.64
N LYS A 198 -2.24 -18.78 20.06
CA LYS A 198 -3.52 -19.30 20.57
C LYS A 198 -4.31 -20.12 19.54
N THR A 199 -4.17 -19.80 18.25
CA THR A 199 -4.99 -20.37 17.17
C THR A 199 -4.19 -21.17 16.14
N HIS A 200 -2.86 -21.05 16.15
CA HIS A 200 -1.98 -21.66 15.16
C HIS A 200 -0.56 -21.77 15.71
N SER A 201 0.30 -22.50 15.01
CA SER A 201 1.74 -22.57 15.27
C SER A 201 2.50 -21.86 14.15
N ALA A 202 3.48 -21.01 14.48
CA ALA A 202 4.39 -20.47 13.49
C ALA A 202 5.60 -21.40 13.34
N VAL A 203 5.97 -21.71 12.09
CA VAL A 203 7.05 -22.64 11.78
C VAL A 203 7.97 -22.08 10.69
N ASP A 204 9.24 -22.46 10.74
CA ASP A 204 10.21 -22.17 9.68
C ASP A 204 10.24 -23.36 8.71
N LEU A 205 10.23 -23.09 7.40
CA LEU A 205 10.41 -24.11 6.37
C LEU A 205 11.85 -24.65 6.42
N VAL A 206 12.00 -25.98 6.50
CA VAL A 206 13.30 -26.67 6.41
C VAL A 206 13.53 -27.17 4.98
N SER A 207 12.59 -27.93 4.43
CA SER A 207 12.65 -28.46 3.07
C SER A 207 11.28 -28.90 2.57
N ILE A 208 11.13 -29.02 1.26
CA ILE A 208 9.97 -29.69 0.65
C ILE A 208 10.28 -31.18 0.53
N VAL A 209 9.42 -32.01 1.13
CA VAL A 209 9.52 -33.48 1.09
C VAL A 209 8.84 -34.01 -0.17
N THR A 210 7.65 -33.51 -0.47
CA THR A 210 6.92 -33.85 -1.70
C THR A 210 6.34 -32.57 -2.30
N PRO A 211 6.77 -32.17 -3.51
CA PRO A 211 6.27 -30.96 -4.15
C PRO A 211 4.83 -31.14 -4.64
N SER A 212 4.03 -30.10 -4.52
CA SER A 212 2.71 -29.98 -5.14
C SER A 212 2.83 -30.01 -6.67
N PRO A 213 1.80 -30.50 -7.40
CA PRO A 213 1.70 -30.30 -8.85
C PRO A 213 1.73 -28.83 -9.29
N GLN A 214 1.36 -27.89 -8.40
CA GLN A 214 1.39 -26.45 -8.66
C GLN A 214 2.77 -25.82 -8.41
N ARG A 215 3.74 -26.58 -7.90
CA ARG A 215 5.09 -26.10 -7.58
C ARG A 215 6.04 -26.40 -8.73
N ASP A 216 6.77 -25.38 -9.18
CA ASP A 216 7.90 -25.53 -10.10
C ASP A 216 9.04 -24.60 -9.72
N ASP A 217 10.08 -25.17 -9.11
CA ASP A 217 11.24 -24.42 -8.66
C ASP A 217 12.10 -23.89 -9.83
N LYS A 218 11.89 -24.33 -11.07
CA LYS A 218 12.57 -23.73 -12.25
C LYS A 218 12.12 -22.30 -12.53
N ARG A 219 10.95 -21.89 -12.00
CA ARG A 219 10.45 -20.50 -12.07
C ARG A 219 11.13 -19.57 -11.08
N VAL A 220 11.82 -20.12 -10.07
CA VAL A 220 12.50 -19.33 -9.03
C VAL A 220 13.79 -18.76 -9.61
N ILE A 221 13.77 -17.48 -9.97
CA ILE A 221 14.94 -16.79 -10.54
C ILE A 221 15.75 -16.04 -9.49
N CYS A 222 15.18 -15.76 -8.31
CA CYS A 222 15.88 -15.02 -7.26
C CYS A 222 16.68 -15.95 -6.36
N PRO A 223 18.01 -15.81 -6.25
CA PRO A 223 18.83 -16.64 -5.37
C PRO A 223 18.53 -16.43 -3.88
N HIS A 224 17.82 -15.34 -3.55
CA HIS A 224 17.42 -14.97 -2.19
C HIS A 224 15.98 -15.37 -1.85
N PHE A 225 15.26 -16.00 -2.79
CA PHE A 225 13.95 -16.59 -2.52
C PHE A 225 14.09 -17.66 -1.42
N SER A 226 13.03 -17.88 -0.62
CA SER A 226 13.03 -18.63 0.66
C SER A 226 13.65 -17.96 1.88
N ARG A 227 14.26 -16.77 1.73
CA ARG A 227 14.88 -16.03 2.84
C ARG A 227 14.45 -14.56 2.88
N CYS A 228 14.45 -13.90 1.73
CA CYS A 228 14.02 -12.51 1.59
C CYS A 228 12.52 -12.38 1.89
N ALA A 229 12.12 -11.32 2.60
CA ALA A 229 10.71 -11.04 2.90
C ALA A 229 9.91 -10.49 1.70
N GLY A 230 10.56 -10.23 0.56
CA GLY A 230 9.97 -9.50 -0.57
C GLY A 230 8.93 -10.30 -1.37
N CYS A 231 9.29 -11.50 -1.82
CA CYS A 231 8.46 -12.32 -2.72
C CYS A 231 8.00 -13.61 -2.04
N GLN A 232 6.81 -14.08 -2.38
CA GLN A 232 6.20 -15.28 -1.79
C GLN A 232 5.90 -16.36 -2.84
N PHE A 233 5.66 -15.99 -4.10
CA PHE A 233 4.99 -16.87 -5.07
C PHE A 233 5.82 -17.32 -6.29
N GLN A 234 7.14 -17.10 -6.30
CA GLN A 234 7.99 -17.49 -7.44
C GLN A 234 7.83 -18.95 -7.94
N PRO A 235 7.60 -19.97 -7.10
CA PRO A 235 7.41 -21.33 -7.59
C PRO A 235 6.02 -21.60 -8.21
N MET A 236 5.07 -20.67 -8.10
CA MET A 236 3.71 -20.81 -8.67
C MET A 236 3.66 -20.31 -10.11
N SER A 237 2.76 -20.90 -10.92
CA SER A 237 2.39 -20.31 -12.22
C SER A 237 1.79 -18.91 -12.02
N TYR A 238 1.88 -18.04 -13.03
CA TYR A 238 1.35 -16.69 -12.88
C TYR A 238 -0.18 -16.70 -12.83
N GLU A 239 -0.80 -17.63 -13.56
CA GLU A 239 -2.23 -17.89 -13.55
C GLU A 239 -2.73 -18.24 -12.14
N ASP A 240 -2.01 -19.12 -11.42
CA ASP A 240 -2.33 -19.47 -10.04
C ASP A 240 -2.14 -18.28 -9.09
N GLN A 241 -1.16 -17.40 -9.34
CA GLN A 241 -0.99 -16.17 -8.56
C GLN A 241 -2.20 -15.23 -8.73
N LEU A 242 -2.66 -15.03 -9.97
CA LEU A 242 -3.82 -14.19 -10.27
C LEU A 242 -5.11 -14.77 -9.69
N ALA A 243 -5.31 -16.09 -9.79
CA ALA A 243 -6.44 -16.80 -9.20
C ALA A 243 -6.43 -16.70 -7.67
N HIS A 244 -5.27 -16.85 -7.03
CA HIS A 244 -5.14 -16.64 -5.59
C HIS A 244 -5.49 -15.21 -5.18
N LYS A 245 -4.98 -14.19 -5.90
CA LYS A 245 -5.29 -12.77 -5.64
C LYS A 245 -6.78 -12.45 -5.79
N ARG A 246 -7.45 -13.08 -6.76
CA ARG A 246 -8.92 -12.98 -6.91
C ARG A 246 -9.62 -13.52 -5.67
N LYS A 247 -9.24 -14.71 -5.19
CA LYS A 247 -9.76 -15.30 -3.95
C LYS A 247 -9.53 -14.40 -2.73
N VAL A 248 -8.43 -13.65 -2.70
CA VAL A 248 -8.17 -12.66 -1.64
C VAL A 248 -9.20 -11.52 -1.67
N VAL A 249 -9.55 -11.00 -2.85
CA VAL A 249 -10.63 -10.00 -3.02
C VAL A 249 -11.97 -10.57 -2.55
N GLU A 250 -12.33 -11.78 -2.97
CA GLU A 250 -13.59 -12.44 -2.56
C GLU A 250 -13.68 -12.60 -1.05
N LYS A 251 -12.62 -13.13 -0.42
CA LYS A 251 -12.53 -13.28 1.04
C LYS A 251 -12.60 -11.94 1.76
N ALA A 252 -12.00 -10.89 1.20
CA ALA A 252 -12.05 -9.56 1.80
C ALA A 252 -13.48 -9.05 1.89
N PHE A 253 -14.24 -9.11 0.79
CA PHE A 253 -15.64 -8.69 0.79
C PHE A 253 -16.52 -9.60 1.65
N LYS A 254 -16.34 -10.92 1.60
CA LYS A 254 -17.06 -11.87 2.47
C LYS A 254 -16.87 -11.55 3.96
N ASN A 255 -15.64 -11.26 4.39
CA ASN A 255 -15.29 -11.22 5.81
C ASN A 255 -15.30 -9.82 6.44
N PHE A 256 -15.14 -8.76 5.63
CA PHE A 256 -14.91 -7.40 6.15
C PHE A 256 -15.98 -6.39 5.70
N SER A 257 -16.81 -6.71 4.70
CA SER A 257 -17.83 -5.76 4.23
C SER A 257 -19.02 -5.61 5.18
N ASP A 258 -19.33 -6.63 5.98
CA ASP A 258 -20.56 -6.69 6.77
C ASP A 258 -21.81 -6.45 5.89
N LEU A 259 -21.79 -7.10 4.72
CA LEU A 259 -22.89 -7.13 3.77
C LEU A 259 -23.36 -8.58 3.57
N PRO A 260 -24.67 -8.78 3.31
CA PRO A 260 -25.17 -10.05 2.80
C PRO A 260 -24.49 -10.44 1.47
N PRO A 261 -24.18 -11.73 1.23
CA PRO A 261 -23.51 -12.19 0.02
C PRO A 261 -24.21 -11.78 -1.28
N GLU A 262 -25.54 -11.68 -1.29
CA GLU A 262 -26.35 -11.28 -2.43
C GLU A 262 -26.13 -9.83 -2.89
N LEU A 263 -25.58 -8.96 -2.02
CA LEU A 263 -25.22 -7.58 -2.37
C LEU A 263 -23.80 -7.45 -2.92
N ILE A 264 -23.03 -8.54 -2.90
CA ILE A 264 -21.63 -8.56 -3.31
C ILE A 264 -21.55 -9.28 -4.67
N PRO A 265 -21.22 -8.57 -5.77
CA PRO A 265 -21.01 -9.25 -7.05
C PRO A 265 -19.79 -10.18 -6.97
N ALA A 266 -19.79 -11.23 -7.79
CA ALA A 266 -18.62 -12.09 -7.93
C ALA A 266 -17.40 -11.25 -8.35
N ALA A 267 -16.26 -11.48 -7.71
CA ALA A 267 -15.04 -10.78 -8.09
C ALA A 267 -14.65 -11.15 -9.52
N GLY A 268 -14.36 -10.15 -10.35
CA GLY A 268 -13.85 -10.38 -11.69
C GLY A 268 -12.43 -10.96 -11.66
N GLU A 269 -11.96 -11.48 -12.81
CA GLU A 269 -10.57 -11.94 -12.92
C GLU A 269 -9.59 -10.82 -12.56
N THR A 270 -8.53 -11.19 -11.84
CA THR A 270 -7.42 -10.28 -11.51
C THR A 270 -6.70 -9.89 -12.79
N ILE A 271 -6.58 -8.60 -13.05
CA ILE A 271 -5.82 -8.09 -14.20
C ILE A 271 -4.33 -8.21 -13.88
N GLY A 272 -3.61 -8.99 -14.68
CA GLY A 272 -2.18 -9.20 -14.51
C GLY A 272 -1.34 -8.01 -14.98
N SER A 273 -0.21 -7.80 -14.31
CA SER A 273 0.88 -6.95 -14.80
C SER A 273 1.43 -7.48 -16.13
N PRO A 274 1.71 -6.61 -17.12
CA PRO A 274 2.44 -7.00 -18.33
C PRO A 274 3.85 -7.54 -18.04
N LEU A 275 4.49 -7.06 -16.98
CA LEU A 275 5.80 -7.53 -16.53
C LEU A 275 5.69 -8.23 -15.17
N GLN A 276 6.16 -9.48 -15.09
CA GLN A 276 6.21 -10.25 -13.85
C GLN A 276 7.51 -10.03 -13.04
N TYR A 277 8.55 -9.53 -13.71
CA TYR A 277 9.87 -9.22 -13.20
C TYR A 277 10.35 -7.92 -13.85
N GLY A 278 11.39 -7.28 -13.30
CA GLY A 278 11.89 -6.02 -13.86
C GLY A 278 10.87 -4.87 -13.89
N TYR A 279 9.82 -4.93 -13.08
CA TYR A 279 8.73 -3.95 -13.08
C TYR A 279 8.93 -2.85 -12.03
N ARG A 280 9.73 -3.10 -10.99
CA ARG A 280 9.75 -2.29 -9.78
C ARG A 280 10.70 -1.10 -9.93
N THR A 281 10.13 0.08 -10.13
CA THR A 281 10.86 1.34 -10.38
C THR A 281 11.47 1.97 -9.12
N LYS A 282 11.16 1.45 -7.92
CA LYS A 282 11.74 1.92 -6.65
C LYS A 282 12.13 0.77 -5.73
N LEU A 283 13.38 0.77 -5.29
CA LEU A 283 13.89 -0.08 -4.22
C LEU A 283 14.45 0.78 -3.09
N THR A 284 14.34 0.28 -1.87
CA THR A 284 14.88 0.94 -0.67
C THR A 284 15.67 -0.05 0.19
N PRO A 285 16.81 -0.58 -0.31
CA PRO A 285 17.65 -1.45 0.50
C PRO A 285 18.21 -0.68 1.70
N HIS A 286 18.49 -1.40 2.78
CA HIS A 286 18.97 -0.81 4.02
C HIS A 286 20.10 -1.64 4.62
N PHE A 287 20.85 -1.03 5.52
CA PHE A 287 21.86 -1.69 6.34
C PHE A 287 21.72 -1.27 7.80
N GLY A 288 22.12 -2.17 8.71
CA GLY A 288 21.99 -1.98 10.15
C GLY A 288 23.02 -1.02 10.74
N MET A 289 22.84 -0.66 12.01
CA MET A 289 23.87 0.03 12.79
C MET A 289 25.10 -0.88 13.01
N PRO A 290 26.28 -0.32 13.29
CA PRO A 290 27.45 -1.11 13.68
C PRO A 290 27.16 -2.04 14.86
N PRO A 291 27.68 -3.29 14.86
CA PRO A 291 27.56 -4.19 16.01
C PRO A 291 28.06 -3.53 17.30
N GLY A 292 27.32 -3.68 18.40
CA GLY A 292 27.66 -3.09 19.69
C GLY A 292 27.25 -1.61 19.86
N ALA A 293 26.74 -0.95 18.82
CA ALA A 293 26.18 0.39 18.95
C ALA A 293 24.89 0.36 19.80
N ARG A 294 24.99 0.79 21.07
CA ARG A 294 23.81 0.99 21.95
C ARG A 294 23.28 2.41 21.85
N ARG A 295 21.96 2.55 21.70
CA ARG A 295 21.26 3.84 21.78
C ARG A 295 21.28 4.38 23.22
N LYS A 296 22.28 5.22 23.54
CA LYS A 296 22.12 6.56 24.16
C LYS A 296 23.37 7.11 24.86
N HIS A 297 24.34 6.30 25.30
CA HIS A 297 25.46 6.79 26.13
C HIS A 297 26.79 6.05 25.91
N GLY A 298 27.38 6.15 24.72
CA GLY A 298 28.71 5.63 24.41
C GLY A 298 29.36 6.37 23.24
N PRO A 299 30.68 6.24 23.05
CA PRO A 299 31.36 6.80 21.88
C PRO A 299 30.78 6.22 20.58
N PRO A 300 30.81 6.96 19.46
CA PRO A 300 30.30 6.46 18.18
C PRO A 300 31.07 5.21 17.77
N VAL A 301 30.35 4.09 17.69
CA VAL A 301 30.87 2.84 17.13
C VAL A 301 30.84 2.97 15.62
N ARG A 302 31.88 2.48 14.95
CA ARG A 302 31.99 2.47 13.48
C ARG A 302 31.88 1.04 12.96
N HIS A 303 31.42 0.90 11.72
CA HIS A 303 31.51 -0.37 11.02
C HIS A 303 32.99 -0.75 10.82
N GLN A 304 33.33 -2.01 11.09
CA GLN A 304 34.67 -2.58 10.87
C GLN A 304 34.80 -3.22 9.48
N GLU A 305 33.67 -3.59 8.89
CA GLU A 305 33.54 -4.15 7.55
C GLU A 305 32.27 -3.60 6.90
N VAL A 306 32.14 -3.75 5.58
CA VAL A 306 30.94 -3.34 4.86
C VAL A 306 29.75 -4.12 5.41
N PRO A 307 28.71 -3.45 5.94
CA PRO A 307 27.55 -4.16 6.47
C PRO A 307 26.76 -4.83 5.35
N PRO A 308 25.97 -5.88 5.67
CA PRO A 308 24.94 -6.39 4.75
C PRO A 308 24.01 -5.27 4.28
N ILE A 309 23.82 -5.13 2.98
CA ILE A 309 22.94 -4.14 2.35
C ILE A 309 21.85 -4.90 1.61
N GLY A 310 20.59 -4.68 1.96
CA GLY A 310 19.50 -5.34 1.26
C GLY A 310 18.15 -5.19 1.95
N PHE A 311 17.42 -6.29 2.05
CA PHE A 311 16.06 -6.32 2.60
C PHE A 311 16.00 -7.21 3.84
N MET A 312 14.88 -7.18 4.56
CA MET A 312 14.73 -8.00 5.77
C MET A 312 14.62 -9.49 5.42
N LEU A 313 15.23 -10.32 6.26
CA LEU A 313 14.90 -11.73 6.36
C LEU A 313 13.42 -11.90 6.75
N LYS A 314 12.71 -12.83 6.10
CA LYS A 314 11.30 -13.12 6.44
C LYS A 314 11.18 -13.48 7.92
N GLY A 315 10.26 -12.82 8.60
CA GLY A 315 10.00 -13.01 10.03
C GLY A 315 11.05 -12.44 10.99
N ARG A 316 12.15 -11.82 10.50
CA ARG A 316 13.27 -11.38 11.36
C ARG A 316 13.65 -9.93 11.08
N LYS A 317 14.11 -9.21 12.12
CA LYS A 317 14.62 -7.83 11.99
C LYS A 317 16.11 -7.79 11.64
N THR A 318 16.51 -8.63 10.71
CA THR A 318 17.90 -8.81 10.28
C THR A 318 17.97 -8.58 8.79
N VAL A 319 18.92 -7.75 8.36
CA VAL A 319 19.16 -7.46 6.95
C VAL A 319 19.79 -8.68 6.29
N LEU A 320 19.20 -9.14 5.19
CA LEU A 320 19.78 -10.06 4.24
C LEU A 320 20.57 -9.24 3.22
N ASP A 321 21.85 -9.58 3.01
CA ASP A 321 22.65 -8.95 1.96
C ASP A 321 22.10 -9.37 0.59
N ILE A 322 21.69 -8.38 -0.20
CA ILE A 322 21.08 -8.56 -1.53
C ILE A 322 21.74 -7.56 -2.47
N GLU A 323 22.40 -8.09 -3.48
CA GLU A 323 23.18 -7.38 -4.49
C GLU A 323 22.38 -7.04 -5.75
N ASP A 324 21.32 -7.81 -6.01
CA ASP A 324 20.45 -7.68 -7.17
C ASP A 324 19.03 -8.17 -6.81
N CYS A 325 18.01 -7.51 -7.38
CA CYS A 325 16.62 -7.86 -7.17
C CYS A 325 15.92 -8.06 -8.51
N PRO A 326 15.54 -9.30 -8.90
CA PRO A 326 14.95 -9.57 -10.21
C PRO A 326 13.61 -8.87 -10.48
N ILE A 327 12.90 -8.44 -9.44
CA ILE A 327 11.68 -7.62 -9.62
C ILE A 327 11.99 -6.14 -9.84
N GLY A 328 13.18 -5.67 -9.43
CA GLY A 328 13.68 -4.32 -9.70
C GLY A 328 14.02 -4.13 -11.18
N THR A 329 13.77 -2.94 -11.72
CA THR A 329 14.18 -2.65 -13.09
C THR A 329 15.70 -2.71 -13.24
N GLU A 330 16.19 -2.96 -14.46
CA GLU A 330 17.63 -3.06 -14.72
C GLU A 330 18.38 -1.82 -14.22
N VAL A 331 17.85 -0.62 -14.48
CA VAL A 331 18.50 0.62 -14.06
C VAL A 331 18.52 0.79 -12.55
N VAL A 332 17.49 0.32 -11.84
CA VAL A 332 17.46 0.31 -10.38
C VAL A 332 18.52 -0.65 -9.83
N ASN A 333 18.72 -1.83 -10.44
CA ASN A 333 19.79 -2.75 -10.07
C ASN A 333 21.19 -2.20 -10.40
N LYS A 334 21.36 -1.46 -11.51
CA LYS A 334 22.60 -0.69 -11.78
C LYS A 334 22.86 0.34 -10.67
N GLY A 335 21.82 1.06 -10.24
CA GLY A 335 21.88 1.97 -9.10
C GLY A 335 22.25 1.25 -7.79
N MET A 336 21.71 0.04 -7.55
CA MET A 336 22.06 -0.78 -6.39
C MET A 336 23.56 -1.09 -6.36
N LYS A 337 24.15 -1.47 -7.49
CA LYS A 337 25.59 -1.73 -7.62
C LYS A 337 26.42 -0.46 -7.33
N ARG A 338 26.03 0.68 -7.89
CA ARG A 338 26.66 1.98 -7.64
C ARG A 338 26.63 2.35 -6.16
N GLU A 339 25.46 2.34 -5.54
CA GLU A 339 25.31 2.73 -4.13
C GLU A 339 26.00 1.76 -3.17
N ARG A 340 26.06 0.47 -3.49
CA ARG A 340 26.86 -0.50 -2.73
C ARG A 340 28.36 -0.17 -2.78
N ALA A 341 28.89 0.20 -3.94
CA ALA A 341 30.29 0.64 -4.07
C ALA A 341 30.56 1.92 -3.26
N ILE A 342 29.61 2.86 -3.23
CA ILE A 342 29.68 4.07 -2.42
C ILE A 342 29.67 3.74 -0.92
N VAL A 343 28.81 2.83 -0.46
CA VAL A 343 28.83 2.39 0.94
C VAL A 343 30.14 1.70 1.27
N ALA A 344 30.64 0.84 0.39
CA ALA A 344 31.91 0.12 0.57
C ALA A 344 33.12 1.05 0.68
N SER A 345 33.11 2.23 0.06
CA SER A 345 34.22 3.20 0.16
C SER A 345 34.19 4.06 1.42
N LYS A 346 33.06 4.09 2.14
CA LYS A 346 32.86 4.97 3.31
C LYS A 346 32.13 4.31 4.48
N PHE A 347 32.13 2.98 4.56
CA PHE A 347 31.33 2.23 5.55
C PHE A 347 31.66 2.63 7.00
N ASP A 348 32.93 2.96 7.26
CA ASP A 348 33.46 3.39 8.54
C ASP A 348 32.97 4.78 8.98
N THR A 349 32.45 5.59 8.05
CA THR A 349 31.87 6.90 8.33
C THR A 349 30.43 6.81 8.86
N TYR A 350 29.75 5.68 8.66
CA TYR A 350 28.38 5.49 9.12
C TYR A 350 28.36 5.08 10.60
N SER A 351 27.75 5.92 11.43
CA SER A 351 27.49 5.65 12.86
C SER A 351 26.07 5.14 13.12
N ASN A 352 25.20 5.21 12.12
CA ASN A 352 23.82 4.73 12.13
C ASN A 352 23.57 3.86 10.90
N GLY A 353 22.58 2.96 11.00
CA GLY A 353 22.05 2.29 9.81
C GLY A 353 21.35 3.31 8.91
N ALA A 354 21.28 3.01 7.61
CA ALA A 354 20.64 3.86 6.63
C ALA A 354 19.76 3.06 5.68
N THR A 355 18.84 3.77 5.02
CA THR A 355 18.06 3.27 3.90
C THR A 355 18.53 4.01 2.66
N ILE A 356 18.96 3.27 1.65
CA ILE A 356 19.39 3.77 0.35
C ILE A 356 18.15 3.90 -0.51
N LEU A 357 17.95 5.05 -1.16
CA LEU A 357 16.90 5.24 -2.15
C LEU A 357 17.44 4.87 -3.52
N LEU A 358 16.67 4.09 -4.28
CA LEU A 358 16.91 3.81 -5.69
C LEU A 358 15.60 4.04 -6.43
N ARG A 359 15.53 5.03 -7.33
CA ARG A 359 14.33 5.35 -8.10
C ARG A 359 14.69 5.50 -9.58
N GLU A 360 13.98 4.80 -10.44
CA GLU A 360 14.05 5.00 -11.88
C GLU A 360 13.55 6.40 -12.26
N SER A 361 14.26 7.05 -13.18
CA SER A 361 13.82 8.26 -13.88
C SER A 361 13.99 8.05 -15.37
N THR A 362 12.97 8.43 -16.14
CA THR A 362 12.92 8.21 -17.59
C THR A 362 12.93 9.54 -18.34
N GLU A 363 13.76 9.64 -19.37
CA GLU A 363 13.70 10.69 -20.39
C GLU A 363 13.19 10.08 -21.70
N ARG A 364 12.05 10.57 -22.19
CA ARG A 364 11.42 10.07 -23.43
C ARG A 364 11.68 10.99 -24.61
N PHE A 365 12.07 10.39 -25.74
CA PHE A 365 12.27 11.06 -27.02
C PHE A 365 11.35 10.45 -28.07
N TYR A 366 10.37 11.20 -28.57
CA TYR A 366 9.44 10.74 -29.61
C TYR A 366 10.11 10.73 -30.99
N LYS A 367 9.88 9.68 -31.79
CA LYS A 367 10.50 9.50 -33.12
C LYS A 367 9.84 10.31 -34.22
N LYS A 368 8.53 10.54 -34.10
CA LYS A 368 7.70 11.21 -35.12
C LYS A 368 7.56 12.71 -34.91
N GLU A 369 7.92 13.21 -33.73
CA GLU A 369 7.90 14.63 -33.41
C GLU A 369 9.24 15.25 -33.79
N VAL A 370 9.21 16.39 -34.48
CA VAL A 370 10.41 17.18 -34.74
C VAL A 370 10.82 17.85 -33.42
N SER A 371 11.53 17.10 -32.59
CA SER A 371 12.13 17.60 -31.35
C SER A 371 13.42 18.37 -31.66
N GLU A 372 13.59 19.54 -31.01
CA GLU A 372 14.85 20.29 -31.04
C GLU A 372 16.02 19.50 -30.43
N VAL A 373 15.71 18.58 -29.51
CA VAL A 373 16.69 17.69 -28.89
C VAL A 373 16.76 16.39 -29.69
N PRO A 374 17.91 16.06 -30.31
CA PRO A 374 18.06 14.81 -31.04
C PRO A 374 18.05 13.62 -30.07
N ILE A 375 17.53 12.49 -30.54
CA ILE A 375 17.58 11.23 -29.79
C ILE A 375 19.06 10.86 -29.55
N PRO A 376 19.50 10.67 -28.29
CA PRO A 376 20.88 10.29 -28.01
C PRO A 376 21.26 8.98 -28.71
N THR A 377 22.42 8.93 -29.37
CA THR A 377 22.94 7.72 -30.03
C THR A 377 23.74 6.84 -29.09
N SER A 378 24.30 7.41 -28.02
CA SER A 378 24.98 6.71 -26.93
C SER A 378 24.37 7.08 -25.58
N ILE A 379 24.52 6.18 -24.61
CA ILE A 379 24.05 6.34 -23.22
C ILE A 379 25.21 6.08 -22.25
N GLY A 380 25.10 6.57 -21.02
CA GLY A 380 26.06 6.27 -19.96
C GLY A 380 25.99 4.81 -19.50
N ASP A 381 27.07 4.31 -18.88
CA ASP A 381 27.17 2.92 -18.42
C ASP A 381 26.09 2.54 -17.38
N ASP A 382 25.64 3.51 -16.59
CA ASP A 382 24.60 3.36 -15.56
C ASP A 382 23.17 3.63 -16.08
N GLN A 383 23.00 3.85 -17.38
CA GLN A 383 21.72 4.08 -18.04
C GLN A 383 21.22 2.85 -18.79
N VAL A 384 19.93 2.83 -19.14
CA VAL A 384 19.31 1.80 -19.97
C VAL A 384 18.49 2.48 -21.07
N ARG A 385 18.67 2.03 -22.32
CA ARG A 385 17.89 2.49 -23.48
C ARG A 385 16.79 1.47 -23.77
N VAL A 386 15.55 1.93 -23.84
CA VAL A 386 14.40 1.13 -24.28
C VAL A 386 13.81 1.80 -25.50
N GLU A 387 13.62 1.05 -26.58
CA GLU A 387 13.15 1.59 -27.86
C GLU A 387 11.84 0.92 -28.26
N THR A 388 10.87 1.73 -28.65
CA THR A 388 9.55 1.31 -29.17
C THR A 388 9.36 1.87 -30.58
N ASP A 389 8.22 1.59 -31.21
CA ASP A 389 7.90 2.14 -32.53
C ASP A 389 7.69 3.66 -32.51
N ASP A 390 7.24 4.23 -31.38
CA ASP A 390 6.87 5.65 -31.28
C ASP A 390 7.91 6.50 -30.55
N TYR A 391 8.67 5.93 -29.62
CA TYR A 391 9.63 6.67 -28.80
C TYR A 391 10.83 5.84 -28.35
N VAL A 392 11.84 6.55 -27.86
CA VAL A 392 13.01 6.01 -27.17
C VAL A 392 13.03 6.55 -25.74
N ASP A 393 13.09 5.65 -24.77
CA ASP A 393 13.24 5.97 -23.35
C ASP A 393 14.69 5.75 -22.91
N ILE A 394 15.31 6.78 -22.33
CA ILE A 394 16.59 6.68 -21.63
C ILE A 394 16.30 6.69 -20.13
N LYS A 395 16.64 5.59 -19.46
CA LYS A 395 16.36 5.36 -18.05
C LYS A 395 17.63 5.50 -17.22
N SER A 396 17.52 6.17 -16.07
CA SER A 396 18.59 6.36 -15.08
C SER A 396 18.10 6.04 -13.66
N CYS A 397 19.01 5.88 -12.70
CA CYS A 397 18.67 5.65 -11.29
C CYS A 397 19.09 6.82 -10.39
N VAL A 398 18.09 7.46 -9.80
CA VAL A 398 18.19 8.55 -8.84
C VAL A 398 18.27 7.98 -7.43
N SER A 399 19.29 8.42 -6.67
CA SER A 399 19.51 7.98 -5.28
C SER A 399 19.40 9.09 -4.24
N GLU A 400 19.34 10.35 -4.67
CA GLU A 400 19.13 11.50 -3.79
C GLU A 400 17.64 11.81 -3.68
N GLY A 401 17.12 11.90 -2.45
CA GLY A 401 15.69 12.01 -2.20
C GLY A 401 15.07 13.32 -2.70
N SER A 402 15.86 14.39 -2.78
CA SER A 402 15.41 15.71 -3.25
C SER A 402 15.43 15.87 -4.77
N GLN A 403 16.14 15.00 -5.50
CA GLN A 403 16.18 15.04 -6.96
C GLN A 403 14.83 14.64 -7.55
N LEU A 404 14.52 15.16 -8.74
CA LEU A 404 13.30 14.79 -9.46
C LEU A 404 13.52 13.48 -10.21
N ALA A 405 12.50 12.64 -10.22
CA ALA A 405 12.37 11.48 -11.07
C ALA A 405 11.15 11.67 -11.99
N THR A 406 11.33 11.34 -13.25
CA THR A 406 10.29 11.41 -14.28
C THR A 406 9.74 10.01 -14.56
N GLU A 407 8.42 9.87 -14.52
CA GLU A 407 7.69 8.64 -14.84
C GLU A 407 6.68 8.94 -15.95
N TYR A 408 6.39 7.93 -16.76
CA TYR A 408 5.36 8.00 -17.81
C TYR A 408 4.29 6.95 -17.56
N VAL A 409 3.03 7.34 -17.72
CA VAL A 409 1.87 6.44 -17.79
C VAL A 409 1.19 6.72 -19.11
N ASP A 410 1.24 5.77 -20.05
CA ASP A 410 0.95 6.04 -21.47
C ASP A 410 1.77 7.24 -21.97
N ASN A 411 1.09 8.31 -22.40
CA ASN A 411 1.68 9.57 -22.84
C ASN A 411 1.69 10.64 -21.74
N PHE A 412 1.14 10.35 -20.56
CA PHE A 412 1.12 11.29 -19.44
C PHE A 412 2.46 11.28 -18.69
N VAL A 413 2.98 12.47 -18.40
CA VAL A 413 4.26 12.67 -17.71
C VAL A 413 4.07 13.11 -16.26
N PHE A 414 4.86 12.53 -15.37
CA PHE A 414 4.85 12.87 -13.93
C PHE A 414 6.28 13.14 -13.46
N LYS A 415 6.52 14.30 -12.86
CA LYS A 415 7.82 14.69 -12.29
C LYS A 415 7.70 14.93 -10.79
N ASN A 416 8.16 13.96 -10.02
CA ASN A 416 8.07 13.96 -8.56
C ASN A 416 9.46 13.91 -7.92
N LYS A 417 9.60 14.34 -6.66
CA LYS A 417 10.85 14.06 -5.92
C LYS A 417 11.03 12.54 -5.80
N ALA A 418 12.24 12.02 -5.94
CA ALA A 418 12.50 10.58 -5.87
C ALA A 418 12.09 9.96 -4.51
N SER A 419 12.12 10.77 -3.44
CA SER A 419 11.62 10.38 -2.12
C SER A 419 10.10 10.27 -2.02
N SER A 420 9.35 11.03 -2.83
CA SER A 420 7.88 11.06 -2.82
C SER A 420 7.28 9.72 -3.24
N PHE A 421 6.01 9.52 -2.89
CA PHE A 421 5.24 8.37 -3.34
C PHE A 421 4.83 8.55 -4.81
N PHE A 422 5.00 7.48 -5.57
CA PHE A 422 4.39 7.25 -6.87
C PHE A 422 4.41 5.74 -7.10
N GLN A 423 3.45 5.21 -7.86
CA GLN A 423 3.30 3.77 -8.06
C GLN A 423 4.62 3.16 -8.58
N ASN A 424 4.93 1.95 -8.10
CA ASN A 424 6.24 1.33 -8.33
C ASN A 424 6.26 0.37 -9.52
N ASN A 425 5.12 0.11 -10.15
CA ASN A 425 5.00 -0.76 -11.32
C ASN A 425 4.34 0.05 -12.43
N ASN A 426 5.13 0.72 -13.27
CA ASN A 426 4.59 1.54 -14.36
C ASN A 426 3.95 0.70 -15.48
N SER A 427 4.36 -0.57 -15.64
CA SER A 427 3.87 -1.43 -16.72
C SER A 427 2.37 -1.71 -16.65
N ILE A 428 1.78 -1.82 -15.45
CA ILE A 428 0.34 -2.07 -15.27
C ILE A 428 -0.51 -0.79 -15.15
N LEU A 429 0.11 0.38 -14.94
CA LEU A 429 -0.63 1.63 -14.75
C LEU A 429 -1.53 2.02 -15.94
N PRO A 430 -1.15 1.78 -17.21
CA PRO A 430 -2.07 1.94 -18.34
C PRO A 430 -3.37 1.16 -18.15
N SER A 431 -3.28 -0.12 -17.81
CA SER A 431 -4.47 -0.98 -17.60
C SER A 431 -5.31 -0.52 -16.40
N LEU A 432 -4.67 -0.13 -15.30
CA LEU A 432 -5.36 0.36 -14.11
C LEU A 432 -6.05 1.70 -14.37
N THR A 433 -5.33 2.69 -14.90
CA THR A 433 -5.87 4.04 -15.13
C THR A 433 -6.93 4.03 -16.24
N ASN A 434 -6.78 3.19 -17.26
CA ASN A 434 -7.83 3.00 -18.27
C ASN A 434 -9.10 2.40 -17.65
N TYR A 435 -8.98 1.36 -16.82
CA TYR A 435 -10.14 0.77 -16.16
C TYR A 435 -10.84 1.78 -15.23
N VAL A 436 -10.08 2.58 -14.47
CA VAL A 436 -10.64 3.65 -13.63
C VAL A 436 -11.34 4.70 -14.50
N ARG A 437 -10.73 5.12 -15.62
CA ARG A 437 -11.30 6.10 -16.56
C ARG A 437 -12.62 5.60 -17.16
N GLU A 438 -12.65 4.38 -17.67
CA GLU A 438 -13.85 3.75 -18.25
C GLU A 438 -14.98 3.61 -17.24
N ASN A 439 -14.66 3.36 -15.97
CA ASN A 439 -15.65 3.20 -14.92
C ASN A 439 -15.98 4.51 -14.19
N ALA A 440 -15.24 5.59 -14.39
CA ALA A 440 -15.54 6.89 -13.80
C ALA A 440 -16.66 7.62 -14.57
N ILE A 441 -16.82 7.35 -15.86
CA ILE A 441 -17.90 7.91 -16.68
C ILE A 441 -19.06 6.92 -16.80
N SER A 442 -20.26 7.47 -17.01
CA SER A 442 -21.44 6.72 -17.40
C SER A 442 -22.14 7.51 -18.50
N TYR A 443 -22.73 6.80 -19.47
CA TYR A 443 -23.48 7.40 -20.56
C TYR A 443 -24.96 7.16 -20.34
N ASP A 444 -25.77 8.21 -20.50
CA ASP A 444 -27.22 8.05 -20.55
C ASP A 444 -27.63 7.46 -21.90
N ASN A 445 -28.34 6.33 -21.87
CA ASN A 445 -28.79 5.60 -23.04
C ASN A 445 -29.82 6.37 -23.87
N SER A 446 -30.51 7.37 -23.30
CA SER A 446 -31.56 8.12 -24.03
C SER A 446 -31.01 9.10 -25.07
N GLU A 447 -29.85 9.73 -24.81
CA GLU A 447 -29.30 10.79 -25.66
C GLU A 447 -27.83 10.59 -26.05
N GLY A 448 -27.17 9.54 -25.56
CA GLY A 448 -25.73 9.31 -25.77
C GLY A 448 -24.83 10.37 -25.12
N LYS A 449 -25.41 11.24 -24.29
CA LYS A 449 -24.67 12.23 -23.51
C LYS A 449 -24.12 11.59 -22.23
N PRO A 450 -22.88 11.89 -21.84
CA PRO A 450 -22.33 11.44 -20.58
C PRO A 450 -23.09 12.09 -19.42
N SER A 451 -23.62 11.27 -18.50
CA SER A 451 -24.32 11.75 -17.31
C SER A 451 -23.35 12.31 -16.27
N ILE A 452 -22.09 11.88 -16.35
CA ILE A 452 -21.01 12.32 -15.45
C ILE A 452 -20.09 13.24 -16.23
N VAL A 453 -19.97 14.48 -15.75
CA VAL A 453 -19.13 15.50 -16.39
C VAL A 453 -17.97 15.97 -15.51
N ASN A 454 -18.01 15.68 -14.22
CA ASN A 454 -16.98 16.10 -13.28
C ASN A 454 -16.32 14.91 -12.58
N LEU A 455 -15.02 15.05 -12.27
CA LEU A 455 -14.28 14.09 -11.45
C LEU A 455 -13.70 14.77 -10.21
N ILE A 456 -13.88 14.12 -9.06
CA ILE A 456 -13.11 14.41 -7.85
C ILE A 456 -12.18 13.22 -7.61
N ASP A 457 -10.89 13.48 -7.47
CA ASP A 457 -9.87 12.49 -7.11
C ASP A 457 -9.48 12.74 -5.65
N ALA A 458 -10.01 11.93 -4.74
CA ALA A 458 -9.73 12.03 -3.31
C ALA A 458 -8.51 11.19 -2.95
N TYR A 459 -7.61 11.77 -2.15
CA TYR A 459 -6.28 11.22 -1.86
C TYR A 459 -5.38 11.20 -3.11
N CYS A 460 -5.47 12.26 -3.93
CA CYS A 460 -4.90 12.27 -5.28
C CYS A 460 -3.37 12.19 -5.32
N GLY A 461 -2.67 12.45 -4.21
CA GLY A 461 -1.22 12.55 -4.15
C GLY A 461 -0.69 13.51 -5.23
N SER A 462 0.18 13.01 -6.11
CA SER A 462 0.75 13.78 -7.23
C SER A 462 -0.14 13.83 -8.48
N GLY A 463 -1.41 13.44 -8.36
CA GLY A 463 -2.44 13.59 -9.39
C GLY A 463 -2.54 12.46 -10.41
N LEU A 464 -2.21 11.20 -10.05
CA LEU A 464 -2.22 10.08 -11.02
C LEU A 464 -3.57 9.96 -11.75
N PHE A 465 -4.68 9.83 -11.01
CA PHE A 465 -6.00 9.67 -11.61
C PHE A 465 -6.56 10.99 -12.13
N SER A 466 -6.37 12.09 -11.39
CA SER A 466 -6.73 13.45 -11.85
C SER A 466 -6.21 13.76 -13.25
N ILE A 467 -4.92 13.46 -13.50
CA ILE A 467 -4.24 13.73 -14.77
C ILE A 467 -4.59 12.69 -15.82
N THR A 468 -4.61 11.39 -15.50
CA THR A 468 -4.89 10.37 -16.51
C THR A 468 -6.37 10.31 -16.92
N CYS A 469 -7.29 10.75 -16.07
CA CYS A 469 -8.72 10.81 -16.38
C CYS A 469 -9.17 12.16 -16.96
N ALA A 470 -8.39 13.24 -16.77
CA ALA A 470 -8.73 14.59 -17.24
C ALA A 470 -9.22 14.68 -18.70
N PRO A 471 -8.57 14.02 -19.69
CA PRO A 471 -8.97 14.14 -21.09
C PRO A 471 -10.42 13.71 -21.35
N LEU A 472 -10.94 12.77 -20.55
CA LEU A 472 -12.32 12.30 -20.65
C LEU A 472 -13.31 13.42 -20.35
N PHE A 473 -13.03 14.21 -19.30
CA PHE A 473 -13.90 15.26 -18.80
C PHE A 473 -13.72 16.61 -19.52
N MET A 474 -12.69 16.74 -20.35
CA MET A 474 -12.40 17.94 -21.14
C MET A 474 -12.85 17.84 -22.59
N SER A 475 -13.39 16.71 -23.03
CA SER A 475 -13.89 16.53 -24.40
C SER A 475 -15.04 17.50 -24.72
N ASP A 476 -15.23 17.80 -26.01
CA ASP A 476 -16.31 18.68 -26.49
C ASP A 476 -17.70 18.22 -26.05
N GLN A 477 -17.87 16.92 -25.76
CA GLN A 477 -19.14 16.33 -25.32
C GLN A 477 -19.41 16.51 -23.82
N VAL A 478 -18.37 16.64 -22.99
CA VAL A 478 -18.49 16.67 -21.52
C VAL A 478 -18.30 18.08 -20.96
N ASN A 479 -17.30 18.81 -21.47
CA ASN A 479 -16.91 20.17 -21.05
C ASN A 479 -16.89 20.41 -19.52
N GLY A 480 -16.54 19.41 -18.72
CA GLY A 480 -16.41 19.53 -17.27
C GLY A 480 -14.98 19.78 -16.84
N ARG A 481 -14.62 19.26 -15.66
CA ARG A 481 -13.27 19.39 -15.06
C ARG A 481 -12.97 18.28 -14.06
N THR A 482 -11.69 18.14 -13.75
CA THR A 482 -11.19 17.26 -12.69
C THR A 482 -10.61 18.07 -11.53
N ILE A 483 -10.81 17.58 -10.31
CA ILE A 483 -10.21 18.17 -9.12
C ILE A 483 -9.59 17.11 -8.22
N GLY A 484 -8.28 17.24 -7.97
CA GLY A 484 -7.56 16.42 -7.02
C GLY A 484 -7.55 17.03 -5.63
N ILE A 485 -7.75 16.23 -4.60
CA ILE A 485 -7.72 16.67 -3.21
C ILE A 485 -6.84 15.76 -2.36
N ASP A 486 -5.92 16.36 -1.63
CA ASP A 486 -5.02 15.67 -0.71
C ASP A 486 -4.68 16.57 0.49
N ILE A 487 -4.21 15.97 1.57
CA ILE A 487 -3.73 16.67 2.76
C ILE A 487 -2.24 17.04 2.63
N ASP A 488 -1.48 16.34 1.76
CA ASP A 488 -0.07 16.65 1.51
C ASP A 488 0.07 17.81 0.52
N GLY A 489 0.27 19.02 1.05
CA GLY A 489 0.51 20.22 0.25
C GLY A 489 1.72 20.12 -0.70
N GLN A 490 2.75 19.31 -0.38
CA GLN A 490 3.87 19.09 -1.32
C GLN A 490 3.43 18.22 -2.50
N ALA A 491 2.61 17.20 -2.25
CA ALA A 491 2.05 16.36 -3.30
C ALA A 491 1.11 17.17 -4.22
N ILE A 492 0.26 18.02 -3.64
CA ILE A 492 -0.63 18.94 -4.38
C ILE A 492 0.16 19.93 -5.24
N GLN A 493 1.24 20.51 -4.72
CA GLN A 493 2.10 21.38 -5.51
C GLN A 493 2.71 20.61 -6.71
N ARG A 494 3.13 19.36 -6.50
CA ARG A 494 3.63 18.51 -7.59
C ARG A 494 2.53 18.16 -8.58
N ALA A 495 1.33 17.86 -8.12
CA ALA A 495 0.18 17.55 -8.97
C ALA A 495 -0.16 18.72 -9.90
N GLY A 496 -0.20 19.96 -9.38
CA GLY A 496 -0.40 21.15 -10.20
C GLY A 496 0.71 21.39 -11.23
N LEU A 497 1.97 21.08 -10.89
CA LEU A 497 3.07 21.12 -11.87
C LEU A 497 2.94 20.01 -12.92
N ASN A 498 2.52 18.80 -12.52
CA ASN A 498 2.30 17.70 -13.44
C ASN A 498 1.14 18.00 -14.40
N ALA A 499 0.04 18.61 -13.96
CA ALA A 499 -1.03 19.02 -14.86
C ALA A 499 -0.56 20.03 -15.91
N LYS A 500 0.29 20.99 -15.53
CA LYS A 500 0.94 21.91 -16.48
C LYS A 500 1.88 21.20 -17.44
N LEU A 501 2.61 20.19 -16.98
CA LEU A 501 3.49 19.37 -17.83
C LEU A 501 2.72 18.51 -18.85
N ASN A 502 1.41 18.31 -18.66
CA ASN A 502 0.53 17.61 -19.58
C ASN A 502 -0.39 18.58 -20.34
N ASP A 503 -0.03 19.86 -20.40
CA ASP A 503 -0.69 20.91 -21.20
C ASP A 503 -2.20 21.07 -20.97
N TYR A 504 -2.67 20.83 -19.74
CA TYR A 504 -4.08 21.05 -19.43
C TYR A 504 -4.43 22.54 -19.32
N PRO A 505 -5.56 22.98 -19.92
CA PRO A 505 -6.04 24.35 -19.78
C PRO A 505 -6.31 24.72 -18.31
N ASP A 506 -6.13 26.01 -18.00
CA ASP A 506 -6.43 26.54 -16.67
C ASP A 506 -7.89 26.26 -16.28
N GLY A 507 -8.09 25.78 -15.04
CA GLY A 507 -9.43 25.47 -14.50
C GLY A 507 -10.02 24.12 -14.92
N LYS A 508 -9.33 23.35 -15.78
CA LYS A 508 -9.81 22.03 -16.23
C LYS A 508 -9.27 20.84 -15.43
N CYS A 509 -8.08 20.98 -14.84
CA CYS A 509 -7.48 19.99 -13.94
C CYS A 509 -6.85 20.75 -12.75
N GLU A 510 -7.57 20.80 -11.63
CA GLU A 510 -7.22 21.63 -10.47
C GLU A 510 -6.86 20.76 -9.25
N PHE A 511 -6.14 21.33 -8.28
CA PHE A 511 -5.74 20.62 -7.07
C PHE A 511 -5.93 21.47 -5.82
N ILE A 512 -6.45 20.87 -4.76
CA ILE A 512 -6.74 21.55 -3.49
C ILE A 512 -6.06 20.80 -2.34
N GLU A 513 -5.32 21.55 -1.52
CA GLU A 513 -4.92 21.09 -0.19
C GLU A 513 -6.11 21.24 0.79
N ALA A 514 -6.61 20.12 1.31
CA ALA A 514 -7.72 20.15 2.25
C ALA A 514 -7.61 19.07 3.33
N ASP A 515 -7.86 19.49 4.56
CA ASP A 515 -8.05 18.58 5.69
C ASP A 515 -9.44 17.93 5.61
N ALA A 516 -9.51 16.67 6.02
CA ALA A 516 -10.64 15.78 5.89
C ALA A 516 -11.99 16.34 6.38
N PRO A 517 -12.13 17.15 7.47
CA PRO A 517 -13.45 17.47 8.04
C PRO A 517 -14.40 18.31 7.17
N LYS A 518 -13.90 18.98 6.13
CA LYS A 518 -14.70 19.90 5.29
C LYS A 518 -14.30 19.80 3.82
N LEU A 519 -14.00 18.60 3.36
CA LEU A 519 -13.46 18.34 2.01
C LEU A 519 -14.39 18.90 0.92
N PHE A 520 -15.65 18.46 0.95
CA PHE A 520 -16.63 18.80 -0.09
C PHE A 520 -17.20 20.21 0.04
N GLN A 521 -17.06 20.88 1.20
CA GLN A 521 -17.50 22.27 1.37
C GLN A 521 -16.68 23.26 0.54
N LYS A 522 -15.43 22.89 0.19
CA LYS A 522 -14.57 23.70 -0.69
C LYS A 522 -14.91 23.53 -2.17
N LEU A 523 -15.70 22.52 -2.54
CA LEU A 523 -16.04 22.19 -3.92
C LEU A 523 -17.25 23.00 -4.39
N LYS A 524 -17.02 24.27 -4.73
CA LYS A 524 -18.07 25.11 -5.32
C LYS A 524 -18.31 24.69 -6.78
N GLY A 525 -19.58 24.51 -7.14
CA GLY A 525 -20.01 24.26 -8.52
C GLY A 525 -19.87 22.81 -9.00
N PHE A 526 -19.78 21.83 -8.09
CA PHE A 526 -19.92 20.42 -8.44
C PHE A 526 -21.35 19.96 -8.14
N ASN A 527 -22.08 19.56 -9.19
CA ASN A 527 -23.36 18.89 -9.05
C ASN A 527 -23.12 17.40 -8.74
N PRO A 528 -23.58 16.86 -7.59
CA PRO A 528 -23.39 15.45 -7.26
C PRO A 528 -23.93 14.47 -8.30
N ASP A 529 -25.03 14.81 -8.96
CA ASP A 529 -25.68 13.96 -9.98
C ASP A 529 -24.83 13.82 -11.25
N GLU A 530 -23.88 14.73 -11.46
CA GLU A 530 -22.99 14.77 -12.63
C GLU A 530 -21.52 14.52 -12.25
N THR A 531 -21.27 13.97 -11.05
CA THR A 531 -19.91 13.84 -10.50
C THR A 531 -19.56 12.39 -10.16
N ALA A 532 -18.36 11.98 -10.58
CA ALA A 532 -17.69 10.79 -10.09
C ALA A 532 -16.62 11.14 -9.04
N VAL A 533 -16.43 10.24 -8.07
CA VAL A 533 -15.33 10.33 -7.11
C VAL A 533 -14.43 9.10 -7.24
N VAL A 534 -13.16 9.32 -7.56
CA VAL A 534 -12.10 8.32 -7.41
C VAL A 534 -11.53 8.44 -6.00
N ILE A 535 -11.30 7.30 -5.34
CA ILE A 535 -10.79 7.24 -3.97
C ILE A 535 -9.57 6.33 -3.98
N ASP A 536 -8.39 6.83 -3.59
CA ASP A 536 -7.16 6.04 -3.44
C ASP A 536 -6.52 6.26 -2.06
N PRO A 537 -7.13 5.75 -0.98
CA PRO A 537 -6.72 6.05 0.38
C PRO A 537 -5.48 5.25 0.80
N PRO A 538 -4.79 5.65 1.89
CA PRO A 538 -3.71 4.85 2.46
C PRO A 538 -4.19 3.48 2.95
N ARG A 539 -3.26 2.56 3.27
CA ARG A 539 -3.55 1.15 3.69
C ARG A 539 -4.56 0.97 4.84
N LYS A 540 -4.84 2.02 5.62
CA LYS A 540 -5.85 2.02 6.71
C LYS A 540 -7.30 2.20 6.20
N GLY A 541 -7.47 2.50 4.91
CA GLY A 541 -8.73 2.88 4.30
C GLY A 541 -9.09 4.35 4.55
N CYS A 542 -10.34 4.69 4.24
CA CYS A 542 -10.92 6.00 4.47
C CYS A 542 -11.14 6.25 5.96
N ASP A 543 -10.99 7.52 6.36
CA ASP A 543 -11.42 7.94 7.69
C ASP A 543 -12.95 8.10 7.73
N ILE A 544 -13.59 7.78 8.86
CA ILE A 544 -15.05 7.85 9.03
C ILE A 544 -15.63 9.22 8.64
N SER A 545 -14.93 10.30 8.97
CA SER A 545 -15.33 11.66 8.61
C SER A 545 -15.43 11.85 7.09
N PHE A 546 -14.49 11.28 6.34
CA PHE A 546 -14.50 11.31 4.88
C PHE A 546 -15.70 10.52 4.33
N LEU A 547 -15.91 9.28 4.79
CA LEU A 547 -17.05 8.46 4.37
C LEU A 547 -18.39 9.15 4.67
N THR A 548 -18.51 9.78 5.85
CA THR A 548 -19.71 10.53 6.24
C THR A 548 -19.96 11.69 5.27
N GLN A 549 -18.94 12.47 4.93
CA GLN A 549 -19.09 13.57 3.99
C GLN A 549 -19.36 13.10 2.57
N LEU A 550 -18.78 11.97 2.15
CA LEU A 550 -19.03 11.38 0.84
C LEU A 550 -20.50 10.94 0.70
N LEU A 551 -21.03 10.30 1.74
CA LEU A 551 -22.45 9.92 1.84
C LEU A 551 -23.38 11.14 1.82
N VAL A 552 -22.95 12.29 2.35
CA VAL A 552 -23.72 13.55 2.33
C VAL A 552 -23.58 14.29 0.99
N PHE A 553 -22.40 14.23 0.36
CA PHE A 553 -22.16 14.83 -0.95
C PHE A 553 -22.91 14.06 -2.05
N LYS A 554 -23.06 12.73 -1.91
CA LYS A 554 -23.87 11.85 -2.79
C LYS A 554 -23.48 11.88 -4.27
N PRO A 555 -22.19 11.73 -4.63
CA PRO A 555 -21.82 11.64 -6.04
C PRO A 555 -22.52 10.46 -6.72
N GLN A 556 -22.86 10.60 -7.99
CA GLN A 556 -23.54 9.57 -8.77
C GLN A 556 -22.71 8.28 -8.86
N ARG A 557 -21.38 8.42 -8.89
CA ARG A 557 -20.43 7.34 -9.14
C ARG A 557 -19.24 7.37 -8.19
N LEU A 558 -18.81 6.20 -7.74
CA LEU A 558 -17.59 5.99 -6.97
C LEU A 558 -16.71 4.95 -7.64
N VAL A 559 -15.42 5.25 -7.77
CA VAL A 559 -14.39 4.28 -8.15
C VAL A 559 -13.35 4.23 -7.03
N TYR A 560 -13.43 3.18 -6.21
CA TYR A 560 -12.56 3.01 -5.06
C TYR A 560 -11.37 2.12 -5.44
N VAL A 561 -10.17 2.68 -5.46
CA VAL A 561 -8.89 2.00 -5.64
C VAL A 561 -8.24 1.76 -4.27
N SER A 562 -7.63 0.59 -4.03
CA SER A 562 -7.01 0.29 -2.74
C SER A 562 -5.95 -0.80 -2.79
N CYS A 563 -4.78 -0.51 -2.20
CA CYS A 563 -3.73 -1.49 -1.95
C CYS A 563 -3.99 -2.41 -0.74
N ASN A 564 -5.13 -2.22 -0.05
CA ASN A 564 -5.63 -3.10 1.00
C ASN A 564 -7.13 -3.38 0.78
N VAL A 565 -7.42 -4.52 0.15
CA VAL A 565 -8.78 -4.95 -0.18
C VAL A 565 -9.66 -5.19 1.06
N HIS A 566 -9.06 -5.46 2.23
CA HIS A 566 -9.81 -5.72 3.46
C HIS A 566 -10.38 -4.44 4.07
N THR A 567 -9.59 -3.36 4.11
CA THR A 567 -10.12 -2.05 4.52
C THR A 567 -11.04 -1.45 3.47
N GLN A 568 -10.78 -1.71 2.17
CA GLN A 568 -11.69 -1.35 1.09
C GLN A 568 -13.06 -2.03 1.27
N ALA A 569 -13.09 -3.33 1.53
CA ALA A 569 -14.35 -4.06 1.78
C ALA A 569 -15.14 -3.45 2.93
N ARG A 570 -14.49 -3.12 4.05
CA ARG A 570 -15.10 -2.40 5.19
C ARG A 570 -15.74 -1.07 4.75
N ASP A 571 -14.96 -0.25 4.04
CA ASP A 571 -15.40 1.09 3.66
C ASP A 571 -16.52 1.04 2.61
N VAL A 572 -16.44 0.11 1.66
CA VAL A 572 -17.52 -0.18 0.70
C VAL A 572 -18.77 -0.68 1.43
N GLY A 573 -18.63 -1.52 2.46
CA GLY A 573 -19.73 -1.93 3.32
C GLY A 573 -20.51 -0.75 3.90
N ILE A 574 -19.79 0.23 4.45
CA ILE A 574 -20.37 1.49 4.96
C ILE A 574 -21.10 2.26 3.85
N LEU A 575 -20.49 2.37 2.66
CA LEU A 575 -21.09 3.08 1.52
C LEU A 575 -22.38 2.41 1.02
N VAL A 576 -22.41 1.08 0.98
CA VAL A 576 -23.58 0.30 0.57
C VAL A 576 -24.71 0.41 1.59
N ARG A 577 -24.38 0.28 2.89
CA ARG A 577 -25.37 0.44 3.98
C ARG A 577 -25.90 1.88 4.09
N GLY A 578 -25.10 2.87 3.71
CA GLY A 578 -25.48 4.28 3.74
C GLY A 578 -25.42 4.93 5.14
N TYR A 579 -24.80 4.27 6.12
CA TYR A 579 -24.62 4.80 7.48
C TYR A 579 -23.31 4.29 8.10
N VAL A 580 -22.84 5.01 9.13
CA VAL A 580 -21.65 4.67 9.91
C VAL A 580 -22.06 4.14 11.27
N ASP A 581 -21.42 3.07 11.72
CA ASP A 581 -21.64 2.47 13.04
C ASP A 581 -21.51 3.49 14.18
N GLY A 582 -22.48 3.48 15.10
CA GLY A 582 -22.54 4.41 16.23
C GLY A 582 -23.23 5.74 15.95
N GLN A 583 -23.81 5.94 14.76
CA GLN A 583 -24.75 7.01 14.45
C GLN A 583 -26.16 6.41 14.22
N PRO A 584 -27.19 6.75 15.00
CA PRO A 584 -28.45 6.00 15.04
C PRO A 584 -29.43 6.24 13.87
N ALA A 585 -29.02 6.90 12.79
CA ALA A 585 -29.84 7.05 11.59
C ALA A 585 -28.97 7.45 10.38
N PRO A 586 -29.35 7.11 9.14
CA PRO A 586 -28.72 7.69 7.95
C PRO A 586 -28.81 9.22 8.07
N VAL A 587 -27.71 9.92 7.85
CA VAL A 587 -27.65 11.41 7.94
C VAL A 587 -28.37 12.06 6.74
N GLY A 588 -29.45 11.45 6.24
CA GLY A 588 -29.99 11.71 4.92
C GLY A 588 -28.96 11.42 3.81
N GLY A 589 -28.04 10.47 4.01
CA GLY A 589 -26.96 10.13 3.08
C GLY A 589 -27.40 9.18 1.96
N ALA A 590 -26.62 9.11 0.87
CA ALA A 590 -26.83 8.17 -0.22
C ALA A 590 -26.60 6.71 0.21
N ARG A 591 -27.18 5.77 -0.53
CA ARG A 591 -26.74 4.37 -0.56
C ARG A 591 -26.09 4.09 -1.90
N TYR A 592 -25.25 3.08 -1.94
CA TYR A 592 -24.55 2.66 -3.15
C TYR A 592 -24.79 1.18 -3.42
N LYS A 593 -24.84 0.82 -4.71
CA LYS A 593 -24.75 -0.58 -5.17
C LYS A 593 -23.36 -0.85 -5.70
N ILE A 594 -22.81 -2.02 -5.38
CA ILE A 594 -21.53 -2.47 -5.94
C ILE A 594 -21.82 -3.02 -7.34
N GLU A 595 -21.25 -2.40 -8.37
CA GLU A 595 -21.38 -2.90 -9.74
C GLU A 595 -20.32 -3.93 -10.09
N SER A 596 -19.09 -3.69 -9.65
CA SER A 596 -18.00 -4.63 -9.86
C SER A 596 -16.91 -4.48 -8.81
N VAL A 597 -16.22 -5.58 -8.54
CA VAL A 597 -15.00 -5.63 -7.74
C VAL A 597 -14.00 -6.53 -8.44
N ARG A 598 -12.73 -6.12 -8.50
CA ARG A 598 -11.65 -6.96 -9.04
C ARG A 598 -10.28 -6.57 -8.54
N GLY A 599 -9.32 -7.47 -8.71
CA GLY A 599 -7.91 -7.22 -8.41
C GLY A 599 -7.10 -6.75 -9.62
N PHE A 600 -6.02 -6.02 -9.36
CA PHE A 600 -4.93 -5.71 -10.27
C PHE A 600 -3.63 -6.14 -9.61
N ASP A 601 -2.79 -6.82 -10.38
CA ASP A 601 -1.50 -7.28 -9.87
C ASP A 601 -0.41 -6.21 -10.01
N LEU A 602 -0.42 -5.21 -9.14
CA LEU A 602 0.67 -4.22 -9.09
C LEU A 602 2.00 -4.80 -8.59
N PHE A 603 1.98 -5.98 -7.95
CA PHE A 603 3.15 -6.58 -7.32
C PHE A 603 3.24 -8.09 -7.61
N PRO A 604 3.54 -8.48 -8.87
CA PRO A 604 3.78 -9.88 -9.21
C PRO A 604 4.82 -10.53 -8.30
N GLN A 605 4.69 -11.84 -8.11
CA GLN A 605 5.50 -12.66 -7.18
C GLN A 605 5.26 -12.38 -5.69
N THR A 606 4.33 -11.47 -5.35
CA THR A 606 3.96 -11.14 -3.97
C THR A 606 2.49 -11.41 -3.68
N SER A 607 2.13 -11.45 -2.39
CA SER A 607 0.73 -11.59 -1.95
C SER A 607 -0.13 -10.34 -2.07
N HIS A 608 0.45 -9.19 -2.43
CA HIS A 608 -0.32 -7.96 -2.58
C HIS A 608 -1.21 -7.99 -3.83
N VAL A 609 -2.42 -7.48 -3.67
CA VAL A 609 -3.40 -7.23 -4.73
C VAL A 609 -3.95 -5.82 -4.54
N GLU A 610 -4.01 -5.07 -5.63
CA GLU A 610 -4.67 -3.77 -5.68
C GLU A 610 -6.14 -4.00 -6.05
N GLY A 611 -7.09 -3.57 -5.23
CA GLY A 611 -8.51 -3.73 -5.51
C GLY A 611 -9.11 -2.50 -6.18
N VAL A 612 -9.98 -2.70 -7.17
CA VAL A 612 -10.87 -1.65 -7.67
C VAL A 612 -12.31 -2.09 -7.46
N ALA A 613 -13.07 -1.26 -6.75
CA ALA A 613 -14.51 -1.42 -6.56
C ALA A 613 -15.25 -0.25 -7.22
N VAL A 614 -16.24 -0.55 -8.03
CA VAL A 614 -17.05 0.42 -8.76
C VAL A 614 -18.44 0.43 -8.15
N LEU A 615 -18.91 1.60 -7.73
CA LEU A 615 -20.20 1.76 -7.08
C LEU A 615 -21.03 2.86 -7.72
N THR A 616 -22.33 2.62 -7.80
CA THR A 616 -23.31 3.60 -8.30
C THR A 616 -24.29 3.95 -7.21
N ARG A 617 -24.67 5.22 -7.13
CA ARG A 617 -25.66 5.68 -6.18
C ARG A 617 -27.00 4.99 -6.44
N VAL A 618 -27.68 4.58 -5.37
CA VAL A 618 -29.06 4.09 -5.43
C VAL A 618 -29.97 5.31 -5.26
N ASP A 619 -30.69 5.66 -6.31
CA ASP A 619 -31.67 6.74 -6.27
C ASP A 619 -33.01 6.20 -5.75
N ASP A 620 -33.56 6.84 -4.73
CA ASP A 620 -34.83 6.45 -4.12
C ASP A 620 -35.98 6.73 -5.11
N GLY A 621 -36.30 5.74 -5.96
CA GLY A 621 -37.41 5.81 -6.92
C GLY A 621 -37.39 4.78 -8.04
N VAL A 622 -36.25 4.14 -8.34
CA VAL A 622 -36.12 3.22 -9.50
C VAL A 622 -35.70 1.79 -9.11
N ASP A 623 -34.91 1.62 -8.04
CA ASP A 623 -34.19 0.36 -7.77
C ASP A 623 -34.35 -0.18 -6.32
N ALA A 624 -35.35 0.25 -5.54
CA ALA A 624 -35.53 -0.30 -4.19
C ALA A 624 -36.22 -1.68 -4.24
N PRO A 625 -35.54 -2.81 -3.92
CA PRO A 625 -36.28 -4.01 -3.55
C PRO A 625 -37.08 -3.69 -2.29
N MET A 626 -38.38 -3.95 -2.35
CA MET A 626 -39.27 -3.78 -1.21
C MET A 626 -38.70 -4.50 0.00
N SER A 627 -38.58 -3.74 1.10
CA SER A 627 -38.27 -4.25 2.42
C SER A 627 -39.23 -5.39 2.79
N THR A 628 -38.69 -6.51 3.24
CA THR A 628 -39.33 -7.38 4.24
C THR A 628 -38.31 -7.75 5.28
#